data_AF-A0A0F3GV09-F1
#
_entry.id   AF-A0A0F3GV09-F1
#
_cell.length_a   1.000
_cell.length_b   1.000
_cell.length_c   1.000
_cell.angle_alpha   90.00
_cell.angle_beta   90.00
_cell.angle_gamma   90.00
#
_symmetry.space_group_name_H-M   'P 1'
#
loop_
_entity.id
_entity.type
_entity.pdbx_description
1 polymer ?
#
loop_
_entity_poly.entity_id
_entity_poly.type
_entity_poly.pdbx_seq_one_letter_code
_entity_poly.pdbx_strand_id
1 'polypeptide(L)'
;MIEISTIIQAVFYILSKIGSTDKLKLIKLIFLADKYHLINYGRTITNDSYLAMEYGPVGSVVKDVLSFNAISLSKHELDYASTLFEEADRHTFRVKPSISTDELDMLSETDI
;
A
#
# COMPACT_ATOMS: atom_id res chain seq x y z
N MET A 1 2.31 10.99 -11.84
CA MET A 1 2.64 11.56 -10.52
C MET A 1 2.34 10.48 -9.49
N ILE A 2 3.10 10.39 -8.40
CA ILE A 2 2.77 9.42 -7.33
C ILE A 2 1.59 9.98 -6.56
N GLU A 3 0.51 9.20 -6.47
CA GLU A 3 -0.67 9.51 -5.68
C GLU A 3 -0.65 8.63 -4.42
N ILE A 4 -0.35 9.23 -3.26
CA ILE A 4 -0.18 8.49 -2.00
C ILE A 4 -1.48 7.78 -1.60
N SER A 5 -2.64 8.38 -1.89
CA SER A 5 -3.95 7.76 -1.65
C SER A 5 -4.11 6.44 -2.41
N THR A 6 -3.60 6.32 -3.64
CA THR A 6 -3.61 5.05 -4.40
C THR A 6 -2.79 3.97 -3.71
N ILE A 7 -1.63 4.32 -3.14
CA ILE A 7 -0.79 3.38 -2.37
C ILE A 7 -1.50 2.92 -1.10
N ILE A 8 -2.12 3.86 -0.37
CA ILE A 8 -2.88 3.57 0.84
C ILE A 8 -4.04 2.61 0.52
N GLN A 9 -4.81 2.88 -0.54
CA GLN A 9 -5.90 2.00 -0.96
C GLN A 9 -5.41 0.63 -1.45
N ALA A 10 -4.27 0.57 -2.18
CA ALA A 10 -3.69 -0.70 -2.60
C ALA A 10 -3.24 -1.57 -1.40
N VAL A 11 -2.63 -0.96 -0.38
CA VAL A 11 -2.28 -1.64 0.88
C VAL A 11 -3.53 -2.15 1.59
N PHE A 12 -4.54 -1.30 1.73
CA PHE A 12 -5.82 -1.68 2.33
C PHE A 12 -6.48 -2.83 1.57
N TYR A 13 -6.51 -2.77 0.24
CA TYR A 13 -7.08 -3.81 -0.60
C TYR A 13 -6.42 -5.17 -0.36
N ILE A 14 -5.08 -5.22 -0.38
CA ILE A 14 -4.34 -6.46 -0.10
C ILE A 14 -4.68 -6.99 1.29
N LEU A 15 -4.64 -6.14 2.32
CA LEU A 15 -5.00 -6.52 3.69
C LEU A 15 -6.45 -7.03 3.80
N SER A 16 -7.40 -6.43 3.08
CA SER A 16 -8.79 -6.87 3.07
C SER A 16 -8.96 -8.30 2.53
N LYS A 17 -8.07 -8.74 1.63
CA LYS A 17 -8.09 -10.09 1.04
C LYS A 17 -7.36 -11.12 1.89
N ILE A 18 -6.27 -10.74 2.56
CA ILE A 18 -5.39 -11.69 3.26
C ILE A 18 -5.53 -11.63 4.79
N GLY A 19 -6.28 -10.66 5.32
CA GLY A 19 -6.41 -10.40 6.75
C GLY A 19 -5.22 -9.61 7.28
N SER A 20 -4.40 -10.25 8.12
CA SER A 20 -3.22 -9.63 8.72
C SER A 20 -1.92 -10.17 8.13
N THR A 21 -0.92 -9.32 7.96
CA THR A 21 0.40 -9.74 7.50
C THR A 21 1.49 -8.78 7.94
N ASP A 22 2.74 -9.22 7.90
CA ASP A 22 3.89 -8.37 8.18
C ASP A 22 4.17 -7.33 7.09
N LYS A 23 4.84 -6.24 7.49
CA LYS A 23 5.25 -5.11 6.66
C LYS A 23 6.11 -5.51 5.47
N LEU A 24 7.06 -6.43 5.66
CA LEU A 24 7.97 -6.82 4.58
C LEU A 24 7.18 -7.50 3.47
N LYS A 25 6.26 -8.40 3.83
CA LYS A 25 5.38 -9.07 2.89
C LYS A 25 4.47 -8.08 2.14
N LEU A 26 3.92 -7.06 2.80
CA LEU A 26 3.14 -6.00 2.10
C LEU A 26 3.97 -5.26 1.05
N ILE A 27 5.18 -4.84 1.40
CA ILE A 27 6.09 -4.15 0.46
C ILE A 27 6.34 -5.04 -0.76
N LYS A 28 6.56 -6.35 -0.57
CA LYS A 28 6.78 -7.29 -1.69
C LYS A 28 5.53 -7.52 -2.52
N LEU A 29 4.35 -7.61 -1.89
CA LEU A 29 3.10 -7.79 -2.62
C LEU A 29 2.76 -6.57 -3.48
N ILE A 30 2.98 -5.35 -2.98
CA ILE A 30 2.80 -4.11 -3.77
C ILE A 30 3.75 -4.08 -4.97
N PHE A 31 5.04 -4.41 -4.75
CA PHE A 31 5.99 -4.54 -5.87
C PHE A 31 5.54 -5.57 -6.92
N LEU A 32 5.05 -6.73 -6.48
CA LEU A 32 4.57 -7.78 -7.38
C LEU A 32 3.32 -7.35 -8.14
N ALA A 33 2.40 -6.62 -7.49
CA ALA A 33 1.20 -6.08 -8.11
C ALA A 33 1.56 -5.04 -9.18
N ASP A 34 2.47 -4.11 -8.89
CA ASP A 34 2.95 -3.14 -9.88
C ASP A 34 3.69 -3.81 -11.04
N LYS A 35 4.54 -4.80 -10.75
CA LYS A 35 5.22 -5.57 -11.79
C LYS A 35 4.24 -6.32 -12.67
N TYR A 36 3.22 -6.95 -12.08
CA TYR A 36 2.17 -7.63 -12.83
C TYR A 36 1.41 -6.65 -13.72
N HIS A 37 1.06 -5.48 -13.19
CA HIS A 37 0.37 -4.45 -13.95
C HIS A 37 1.19 -3.89 -15.09
N LEU A 38 2.49 -3.69 -14.86
CA LEU A 38 3.39 -3.19 -15.89
C LEU A 38 3.47 -4.17 -17.06
N ILE A 39 3.52 -5.48 -16.77
CA ILE A 39 3.62 -6.54 -17.79
C ILE A 39 2.30 -6.69 -18.57
N ASN A 40 1.15 -6.65 -17.89
CA ASN A 40 -0.14 -6.99 -18.51
C ASN A 40 -0.93 -5.78 -19.02
N TYR A 41 -0.74 -4.60 -18.44
CA TYR A 41 -1.53 -3.39 -18.74
C TYR A 41 -0.67 -2.18 -19.12
N GLY A 42 0.67 -2.32 -19.15
CA GLY A 42 1.58 -1.26 -19.59
C GLY A 42 1.69 -0.07 -18.63
N ARG A 43 1.19 -0.19 -17.39
CA ARG A 43 1.30 0.81 -16.32
C ARG A 43 1.50 0.11 -14.98
N THR A 44 2.02 0.80 -13.98
CA THR A 44 1.94 0.33 -12.59
C THR A 44 0.61 0.75 -11.95
N ILE A 45 0.25 0.15 -10.81
CA ILE A 45 -0.86 0.61 -9.96
C ILE A 45 -0.43 1.88 -9.23
N THR A 46 0.71 1.83 -8.54
CA THR A 46 1.07 2.88 -7.58
C THR A 46 1.99 3.97 -8.12
N ASN A 47 2.72 3.68 -9.22
CA ASN A 47 3.83 4.50 -9.71
C ASN A 47 4.95 4.72 -8.67
N ASP A 48 5.05 3.89 -7.63
CA ASP A 48 6.07 4.02 -6.58
C ASP A 48 7.50 3.89 -7.16
N SER A 49 8.45 4.53 -6.48
CA SER A 49 9.87 4.46 -6.79
C SER A 49 10.51 3.28 -6.07
N TYR A 50 10.95 2.29 -6.85
CA TYR A 50 11.53 1.06 -6.34
C TYR A 50 13.05 1.11 -6.25
N LEU A 51 13.60 0.75 -5.09
CA LEU A 51 15.02 0.59 -4.85
C LEU A 51 15.36 -0.87 -4.55
N ALA A 52 16.47 -1.36 -5.11
CA ALA A 52 17.01 -2.67 -4.76
C ALA A 52 17.76 -2.57 -3.41
N MET A 53 17.18 -3.14 -2.36
CA MET A 53 17.78 -3.20 -1.02
C MET A 53 18.27 -4.62 -0.71
N GLU A 54 18.95 -4.80 0.43
CA GLU A 54 19.52 -6.09 0.87
C GLU A 54 18.52 -7.25 0.79
N TYR A 55 17.28 -7.03 1.22
CA TYR A 55 16.21 -8.04 1.22
C TYR A 55 15.27 -7.92 0.00
N GLY A 56 15.77 -7.40 -1.12
CA GLY A 56 15.06 -7.26 -2.39
C GLY A 56 14.43 -5.89 -2.64
N PRO A 57 13.51 -5.76 -3.61
CA PRO A 57 12.96 -4.47 -4.04
C PRO A 57 12.05 -3.85 -2.98
N VAL A 58 12.14 -2.54 -2.82
CA VAL A 58 11.36 -1.77 -1.84
C VAL A 58 10.81 -0.53 -2.54
N GLY A 59 9.48 -0.40 -2.55
CA GLY A 59 8.82 0.85 -2.92
C GLY A 59 9.03 1.87 -1.82
N SER A 60 9.51 3.06 -2.18
CA SER A 60 9.93 4.08 -1.23
C SER A 60 8.72 4.63 -0.47
N VAL A 61 7.64 4.92 -1.19
CA VAL A 61 6.45 5.54 -0.61
C VAL A 61 5.61 4.52 0.14
N VAL A 62 5.46 3.28 -0.35
CA VAL A 62 4.78 2.22 0.41
C VAL A 62 5.51 1.93 1.73
N LYS A 63 6.85 1.98 1.75
CA LYS A 63 7.62 1.84 2.99
C LYS A 63 7.31 2.99 3.96
N ASP A 64 7.20 4.22 3.48
CA ASP A 64 6.87 5.38 4.30
C ASP A 64 5.44 5.33 4.84
N VAL A 65 4.47 4.91 4.01
CA VAL A 65 3.08 4.64 4.41
C VAL A 65 3.01 3.59 5.53
N LEU A 66 3.67 2.46 5.34
CA LEU A 66 3.75 1.39 6.35
C LEU A 66 4.68 1.73 7.53
N SER A 67 5.30 2.91 7.55
CA SER A 67 6.05 3.42 8.71
C SER A 67 5.30 4.55 9.41
N PHE A 68 4.14 4.97 8.89
CA PHE A 68 3.47 6.21 9.29
C PHE A 68 4.47 7.39 9.37
N ASN A 69 5.33 7.51 8.35
CA ASN A 69 6.44 8.46 8.36
C ASN A 69 5.96 9.91 8.23
N ALA A 70 5.88 10.62 9.36
CA ALA A 70 5.41 12.01 9.41
C ALA A 70 6.34 13.06 8.79
N ILE A 71 7.53 12.67 8.33
CA ILE A 71 8.42 13.54 7.56
C ILE A 71 8.08 13.47 6.07
N SER A 72 7.79 12.27 5.57
CA SER A 72 7.48 12.03 4.15
C SER A 72 6.01 12.24 3.79
N LEU A 73 5.10 12.07 4.77
CA LEU A 73 3.66 12.09 4.57
C LEU A 73 3.04 13.32 5.24
N SER A 74 2.07 13.92 4.56
CA SER A 74 1.22 14.95 5.15
C SER A 74 0.33 14.38 6.26
N LYS A 75 -0.15 15.26 7.15
CA LYS A 75 -1.09 14.88 8.19
C LYS A 75 -2.36 14.21 7.61
N HIS A 76 -2.86 14.72 6.49
CA HIS A 76 -4.03 14.16 5.82
C HIS A 76 -3.80 12.71 5.37
N GLU A 77 -2.63 12.40 4.81
CA GLU A 77 -2.29 11.05 4.35
C GLU A 77 -2.09 10.08 5.52
N LEU A 78 -1.48 10.54 6.61
CA LEU A 78 -1.37 9.75 7.84
C LEU A 78 -2.75 9.44 8.43
N ASP A 79 -3.59 10.46 8.55
CA ASP A 79 -4.94 10.33 9.07
C ASP A 79 -5.73 9.34 8.19
N TYR A 80 -5.62 9.47 6.85
CA TYR A 80 -6.27 8.58 5.89
C TYR A 80 -5.76 7.12 5.96
N ALA A 81 -4.45 6.90 6.03
CA ALA A 81 -3.91 5.56 6.21
C ALA A 81 -4.40 4.94 7.54
N SER A 82 -4.43 5.74 8.60
CA SER A 82 -4.85 5.30 9.93
C SER A 82 -6.34 5.00 10.05
N THR A 83 -7.20 5.50 9.15
CA THR A 83 -8.62 5.14 9.14
C THR A 83 -8.85 3.76 8.53
N LEU A 84 -7.99 3.35 7.59
CA LEU A 84 -8.14 2.12 6.82
C LEU A 84 -7.44 0.91 7.44
N PHE A 85 -6.23 1.09 7.97
CA PHE A 85 -5.46 0.01 8.58
C PHE A 85 -4.64 0.48 9.78
N GLU A 86 -4.20 -0.48 10.59
CA GLU A 86 -3.34 -0.24 11.75
C GLU A 86 -2.21 -1.26 11.82
N GLU A 87 -1.13 -0.87 12.48
CA GLU A 87 -0.08 -1.78 12.95
C GLU A 87 -0.54 -2.40 14.27
N ALA A 88 -0.98 -3.66 14.23
CA ALA A 88 -1.58 -4.37 15.36
C ALA A 88 -0.55 -4.91 16.36
N ASP A 89 0.64 -5.25 15.85
CA ASP A 89 1.82 -5.63 16.64
C ASP A 89 3.08 -5.10 15.94
N ARG A 90 4.26 -5.42 16.47
CA ARG A 90 5.52 -5.03 15.84
C ARG A 90 5.63 -5.58 14.41
N HIS A 91 5.38 -4.70 13.43
CA HIS A 91 5.41 -4.93 11.99
C HIS A 91 4.23 -5.68 11.38
N THR A 92 3.21 -6.12 12.13
CA THR A 92 2.00 -6.72 11.55
C THR A 92 0.90 -5.69 11.35
N PHE A 93 0.33 -5.67 10.16
CA PHE A 93 -0.74 -4.77 9.76
C PHE A 93 -2.05 -5.54 9.57
N ARG A 94 -3.17 -4.88 9.84
CA ARG A 94 -4.54 -5.38 9.56
C ARG A 94 -5.49 -4.24 9.21
N VAL A 95 -6.57 -4.56 8.51
CA VAL A 95 -7.64 -3.58 8.22
C VAL A 95 -8.39 -3.20 9.50
N LYS A 96 -8.87 -1.95 9.56
CA LYS A 96 -9.86 -1.52 10.55
C LYS A 96 -11.26 -1.87 10.03
N PRO A 97 -12.18 -2.36 10.88
CA PRO A 97 -13.51 -2.83 10.46
C PRO A 97 -14.47 -1.71 10.01
N SER A 98 -14.03 -0.46 10.01
CA SER A 98 -14.88 0.73 9.88
C SER A 98 -15.20 1.15 8.44
N ILE A 99 -14.55 0.59 7.41
CA ILE A 99 -14.70 1.02 6.01
C ILE A 99 -14.92 -0.18 5.08
N SER A 100 -15.92 -0.08 4.18
CA SER A 100 -16.16 -1.09 3.12
C SER A 100 -15.17 -0.90 1.97
N THR A 101 -14.81 -1.99 1.29
CA THR A 101 -14.00 -1.93 0.04
C THR A 101 -14.70 -1.19 -1.09
N ASP A 102 -16.02 -1.04 -1.04
CA ASP A 102 -16.82 -0.38 -2.08
C ASP A 102 -16.71 1.16 -2.04
N GLU A 103 -16.08 1.71 -1.00
CA GLU A 103 -15.84 3.15 -0.84
C GLU A 103 -14.49 3.60 -1.40
N LEU A 104 -13.76 2.70 -2.07
CA LEU A 104 -12.44 2.95 -2.66
C LEU A 104 -12.57 3.43 -4.11
N ASP A 105 -12.12 4.66 -4.38
CA ASP A 105 -12.21 5.33 -5.69
C ASP A 105 -10.86 5.56 -6.37
N MET A 106 -9.74 5.19 -5.74
CA MET A 106 -8.39 5.40 -6.29
C MET A 106 -7.86 4.20 -7.09
N LEU A 107 -8.54 3.05 -7.01
CA LEU A 107 -8.21 1.83 -7.74
C LEU A 107 -9.21 1.62 -8.88
N SER A 108 -8.70 1.27 -10.06
CA SER A 108 -9.52 0.87 -11.21
C SER A 108 -9.94 -0.60 -11.11
N GLU A 109 -10.91 -1.01 -11.94
CA GLU A 109 -11.33 -2.41 -12.05
C GLU A 109 -10.17 -3.36 -12.36
N THR A 110 -9.17 -2.91 -13.10
CA THR A 110 -8.00 -3.74 -13.42
C THR A 110 -7.03 -3.92 -12.26
N ASP A 111 -7.06 -3.04 -11.25
CA ASP A 111 -6.14 -3.06 -10.09
C ASP A 111 -6.55 -4.04 -8.98
N ILE A 112 -7.75 -4.64 -9.10
CA ILE A 112 -8.47 -5.39 -8.06
C ILE A 112 -8.55 -6.88 -8.45
#